data_AF-A0A2N2KP28-F1
#
_entry.id   AF-A0A2N2KP28-F1
#
_cell.length_a   1.000
_cell.length_b   1.000
_cell.length_c   1.000
_cell.angle_alpha   90.00
_cell.angle_beta   90.00
_cell.angle_gamma   90.00
#
_symmetry.space_group_name_H-M   'P 1'
#
loop_
_entity.id
_entity.type
_entity.pdbx_description
1 polymer ?
#
loop_
_entity_poly.entity_id
_entity_poly.type
_entity_poly.pdbx_seq_one_letter_code
_entity_poly.pdbx_strand_id
1 'polypeptide(L)'
;MSIQNEMRRVRITNLEHTARRLRMEIESLCKTICINLDCGLTKPESLPIDQVDSQWDELKTKWADLTVALAEIARLEEELK
;
A
#
# COMPACT_ATOMS: atom_id res chain seq x y z
N MET A 1 -0.38 -33.99 -2.53
CA MET A 1 0.04 -32.58 -2.66
C MET A 1 1.47 -32.48 -2.16
N SER A 2 2.35 -31.74 -2.84
CA SER A 2 3.76 -31.57 -2.41
C SER A 2 3.86 -30.54 -1.28
N ILE A 3 4.73 -30.75 -0.30
CA ILE A 3 5.06 -29.80 0.78
C ILE A 3 5.41 -28.41 0.21
N GLN A 4 6.09 -28.38 -0.94
CA GLN A 4 6.44 -27.12 -1.62
C GLN A 4 5.20 -26.32 -2.06
N ASN A 5 4.12 -26.99 -2.49
CA ASN A 5 2.89 -26.33 -2.88
C ASN A 5 2.11 -25.80 -1.67
N GLU A 6 2.16 -26.50 -0.53
CA GLU A 6 1.61 -25.99 0.73
C GLU A 6 2.36 -24.76 1.23
N MET A 7 3.70 -24.77 1.17
CA MET A 7 4.51 -23.60 1.51
C MET A 7 4.20 -22.39 0.62
N ARG A 8 4.01 -22.59 -0.69
CA ARG A 8 3.59 -21.52 -1.62
C ARG A 8 2.23 -20.94 -1.24
N ARG A 9 1.25 -21.79 -0.92
CA ARG A 9 -0.10 -21.36 -0.50
C ARG A 9 -0.05 -20.51 0.78
N VAL A 10 0.72 -20.93 1.78
CA VAL A 10 0.91 -20.14 3.02
C VAL A 10 1.53 -18.78 2.70
N ARG A 11 2.52 -18.74 1.79
CA ARG A 11 3.16 -17.48 1.38
C ARG A 11 2.19 -16.55 0.67
N ILE A 12 1.33 -17.07 -0.21
CA ILE A 12 0.25 -16.30 -0.85
C ILE A 12 -0.64 -15.68 0.23
N THR A 13 -1.15 -16.48 1.18
CA THR A 13 -2.03 -15.98 2.24
C THR A 13 -1.36 -14.85 3.05
N ASN A 14 -0.09 -14.98 3.39
CA ASN A 14 0.65 -13.92 4.09
C ASN A 14 0.81 -12.64 3.26
N LEU A 15 1.06 -12.78 1.96
CA LEU A 15 1.14 -11.65 1.04
C LEU A 15 -0.23 -10.98 0.84
N GLU A 16 -1.32 -11.74 0.80
CA GLU A 16 -2.69 -11.20 0.73
C GLU A 16 -3.04 -10.38 1.98
N HIS A 17 -2.68 -10.87 3.17
CA HIS A 17 -2.82 -10.11 4.41
C HIS A 17 -2.01 -8.80 4.37
N THR A 18 -0.78 -8.87 3.85
CA THR A 18 0.09 -7.71 3.67
C THR A 18 -0.53 -6.70 2.70
N ALA A 19 -1.00 -7.16 1.54
CA ALA A 19 -1.65 -6.33 0.53
C ALA A 19 -2.92 -5.67 1.08
N ARG A 20 -3.73 -6.39 1.87
CA ARG A 20 -4.92 -5.83 2.53
C ARG A 20 -4.54 -4.71 3.50
N ARG A 21 -3.52 -4.91 4.33
CA ARG A 21 -3.02 -3.88 5.24
C ARG A 21 -2.55 -2.65 4.47
N LEU A 22 -1.71 -2.83 3.45
CA LEU A 22 -1.19 -1.74 2.63
C LEU A 22 -2.29 -0.92 1.95
N ARG A 23 -3.35 -1.57 1.45
CA ARG A 23 -4.51 -0.85 0.88
C ARG A 23 -5.18 0.08 1.89
N MET A 24 -5.37 -0.37 3.14
CA MET A 24 -5.99 0.46 4.19
C MET A 24 -5.08 1.63 4.57
N GLU A 25 -3.77 1.40 4.68
CA GLU A 25 -2.80 2.47 4.98
C GLU A 25 -2.73 3.51 3.86
N ILE A 26 -2.71 3.06 2.61
CA ILE A 26 -2.75 3.92 1.42
C ILE A 26 -4.03 4.78 1.42
N GLU A 27 -5.20 4.17 1.63
CA GLU A 27 -6.47 4.89 1.67
C GLU A 27 -6.47 5.95 2.78
N SER A 28 -5.96 5.60 3.96
CA SER A 28 -5.81 6.54 5.08
C SER A 28 -4.92 7.72 4.72
N LEU A 29 -3.74 7.47 4.14
CA LEU A 29 -2.80 8.52 3.72
C LEU A 29 -3.42 9.45 2.67
N CYS A 30 -4.09 8.90 1.67
CA CYS A 30 -4.79 9.70 0.66
C CYS A 30 -5.81 10.65 1.30
N LYS A 31 -6.64 10.15 2.23
CA LYS A 31 -7.62 10.99 2.94
C LYS A 31 -6.95 12.09 3.75
N THR A 32 -5.89 11.76 4.48
CA THR A 32 -5.13 12.74 5.28
C THR A 32 -4.52 13.82 4.41
N ILE A 33 -3.90 13.45 3.29
CA ILE A 33 -3.29 14.40 2.35
C ILE A 33 -4.35 15.33 1.75
N CYS A 34 -5.51 14.79 1.34
CA CYS A 34 -6.61 15.61 0.83
C CYS A 34 -7.09 16.64 1.87
N ILE A 35 -7.22 16.25 3.14
CA ILE A 35 -7.62 17.17 4.22
C ILE A 35 -6.55 18.25 4.43
N ASN A 36 -5.28 17.87 4.45
CA ASN A 36 -4.16 18.78 4.68
C ASN A 36 -3.96 19.77 3.52
N LEU A 37 -4.45 19.46 2.32
CA LEU A 37 -4.41 20.33 1.14
C LEU A 37 -5.75 21.05 0.86
N ASP A 38 -6.72 20.96 1.78
CA ASP A 38 -8.02 21.58 1.58
C ASP A 38 -7.96 23.11 1.75
N CYS A 39 -7.88 23.82 0.63
CA CYS A 39 -7.90 25.28 0.58
C CYS A 39 -9.24 25.92 1.01
N GLY A 40 -10.31 25.13 1.15
CA GLY A 40 -11.55 25.56 1.77
C GLY A 40 -11.46 25.65 3.29
N LEU A 41 -10.55 24.89 3.92
CA LEU A 41 -10.31 24.88 5.36
C LEU A 41 -9.14 25.77 5.77
N THR A 42 -8.09 25.82 4.95
CA THR A 42 -6.84 26.53 5.27
C THR A 42 -6.40 27.38 4.09
N LYS A 43 -5.91 28.59 4.34
CA LYS A 43 -5.38 29.43 3.25
C LYS A 43 -4.10 28.80 2.65
N PRO A 44 -3.84 28.97 1.34
CA PRO A 44 -2.68 28.38 0.69
C PRO A 44 -1.33 28.65 1.37
N GLU A 45 -1.11 29.87 1.86
CA GLU A 45 0.12 30.29 2.54
C GLU A 45 0.32 29.67 3.94
N SER A 46 -0.70 29.00 4.46
CA SER A 46 -0.69 28.35 5.79
C SER A 46 -0.82 26.83 5.70
N LEU A 47 -0.80 26.25 4.49
CA LEU A 47 -0.84 24.81 4.33
C LEU A 47 0.43 24.16 4.89
N PRO A 48 0.33 23.00 5.56
CA PRO A 48 1.48 22.28 6.11
C PRO A 48 2.22 21.50 5.01
N ILE A 49 2.79 22.21 4.03
CA ILE A 49 3.38 21.60 2.83
C ILE A 49 4.47 20.57 3.16
N ASP A 50 5.37 20.87 4.10
CA ASP A 50 6.45 19.94 4.49
C ASP A 50 5.91 18.61 5.05
N GLN A 51 4.80 18.68 5.78
CA GLN A 51 4.12 17.48 6.29
C GLN A 51 3.47 16.69 5.15
N VAL A 52 2.81 17.39 4.23
CA VAL A 52 2.18 16.76 3.07
C VAL A 52 3.21 16.09 2.16
N ASP A 53 4.37 16.71 1.95
CA ASP A 53 5.47 16.14 1.18
C ASP A 53 5.96 14.82 1.79
N SER A 54 6.18 14.82 3.11
CA SER A 54 6.55 13.60 3.85
C SER A 54 5.47 12.51 3.76
N GLN A 55 4.18 12.89 3.83
CA GLN A 55 3.06 11.96 3.65
C GLN A 55 2.99 11.40 2.24
N TRP A 56 3.36 12.20 1.23
CA TRP A 56 3.40 11.78 -0.17
C TRP A 56 4.53 10.79 -0.43
N ASP A 57 5.70 10.99 0.19
CA ASP A 57 6.81 10.03 0.16
C ASP A 57 6.43 8.70 0.80
N GLU A 58 5.76 8.74 1.95
CA GLU A 58 5.23 7.53 2.58
C GLU A 58 4.20 6.82 1.67
N LEU A 59 3.29 7.58 1.06
CA LEU A 59 2.29 7.05 0.14
C LEU A 59 2.94 6.31 -1.03
N LYS A 60 3.93 6.93 -1.69
CA LYS A 60 4.68 6.31 -2.80
C LYS A 60 5.35 5.02 -2.37
N THR A 61 5.98 5.02 -1.19
CA THR A 61 6.67 3.84 -0.65
C THR A 61 5.69 2.68 -0.43
N LYS A 62 4.57 2.92 0.26
CA LYS A 62 3.56 1.88 0.48
C LYS A 62 2.93 1.38 -0.82
N TRP A 63 2.78 2.24 -1.82
CA TRP A 63 2.27 1.85 -3.13
C TRP A 63 3.25 0.94 -3.88
N ALA A 64 4.55 1.21 -3.78
CA ALA A 64 5.59 0.34 -4.31
C ALA A 64 5.55 -1.04 -3.64
N ASP A 65 5.47 -1.08 -2.31
CA ASP A 65 5.35 -2.33 -1.54
C ASP A 65 4.12 -3.14 -1.94
N LEU A 66 2.97 -2.47 -2.12
CA LEU A 66 1.73 -3.12 -2.56
C LEU A 66 1.92 -3.73 -3.95
N THR A 67 2.55 -2.99 -4.87
CA THR A 67 2.81 -3.46 -6.24
C THR A 67 3.70 -4.70 -6.23
N VAL A 68 4.75 -4.71 -5.41
CA VAL A 68 5.65 -5.86 -5.25
C VAL A 68 4.90 -7.06 -4.67
N ALA A 69 4.10 -6.86 -3.63
CA ALA A 69 3.33 -7.94 -3.01
C ALA A 69 2.34 -8.59 -4.01
N LEU A 70 1.65 -7.77 -4.82
CA LEU A 70 0.72 -8.27 -5.83
C LEU A 70 1.43 -9.02 -6.96
N ALA A 71 2.59 -8.53 -7.41
CA ALA A 71 3.39 -9.23 -8.42
C ALA A 71 3.87 -10.61 -7.92
N GLU A 72 4.30 -10.69 -6.65
CA GLU A 72 4.72 -11.95 -6.04
C GLU A 72 3.55 -12.93 -5.86
N ILE A 73 2.36 -12.45 -5.47
CA ILE A 73 1.14 -13.27 -5.43
C ILE A 73 0.87 -13.87 -6.81
N ALA A 74 0.80 -13.04 -7.85
CA ALA A 74 0.51 -13.49 -9.21
C ALA A 74 1.53 -14.52 -9.72
N ARG A 75 2.82 -14.32 -9.40
CA ARG A 75 3.89 -15.28 -9.72
C ARG A 75 3.68 -16.62 -9.02
N LEU A 76 3.38 -16.62 -7.72
CA LEU A 76 3.17 -17.84 -6.94
C LEU A 76 1.89 -18.58 -7.35
N GLU A 77 0.84 -17.85 -7.75
CA GLU A 77 -0.38 -18.44 -8.29
C GLU A 77 -0.14 -19.14 -9.62
N GLU A 78 0.68 -18.56 -10.51
CA GLU A 78 1.05 -19.19 -11.79
C GLU A 78 1.89 -20.45 -11.58
N GLU A 79 2.79 -20.47 -10.59
CA GLU A 79 3.57 -21.66 -10.21
C GLU A 79 2.74 -22.81 -9.61
N LEU A 80 1.51 -22.53 -9.19
CA LEU A 80 0.60 -23.52 -8.59
C LEU A 80 -0.41 -24.11 -9.57
N LYS A 81 -0.49 -23.56 -10.80
CA LYS A 81 -1.27 -24.15 -11.91
C LYS A 81 -0.54 -25.35 -12.50
#